data_AF-A0A937XKK2-F1
#
_entry.id   AF-A0A937XKK2-F1
#
_cell.length_a   1.000
_cell.length_b   1.000
_cell.length_c   1.000
_cell.angle_alpha   90.00
_cell.angle_beta   90.00
_cell.angle_gamma   90.00
#
_symmetry.space_group_name_H-M   'P 1'
#
loop_
_entity.id
_entity.type
_entity.pdbx_description
1 polymer ?
#
loop_
_entity_poly.entity_id
_entity_poly.type
_entity_poly.pdbx_seq_one_letter_code
_entity_poly.pdbx_strand_id
1 'polypeptide(L)'
;MKQRLRQRFSQRFRQRFQDAMVHMGLRHPIPMRALQTLRSALMLFGLSLSVFALCLVRGDLQMPLIFAGLFAACVPDLLVRFRAKQRAAQFEAELPDAIDLLTLAMDAGLSLEASLHRIAIDLNDRSKLLGDEFLALSLALRSGLGRAEALADMAWRCNAKSLEMLASLVAQADRLGTPVIEAAKALAEGMRQQREFDAEERAGKVAVQLVVPLVLCMLPALFVVLLGPALLQVSEVLKEL
;
A
#
# COMPACT_ATOMS: atom_id res chain seq x y z
N MET A 1 12.75 37.44 5.73
CA MET A 1 13.07 36.17 5.03
C MET A 1 12.50 34.90 5.70
N LYS A 2 12.35 34.83 7.04
CA LYS A 2 11.79 33.66 7.77
C LYS A 2 10.28 33.37 7.56
N GLN A 3 9.48 34.35 7.14
CA GLN A 3 8.03 34.15 6.91
C GLN A 3 7.71 33.40 5.60
N ARG A 4 8.53 33.54 4.56
CA ARG A 4 8.29 32.89 3.25
C ARG A 4 8.56 31.37 3.27
N LEU A 5 9.46 30.91 4.15
CA LEU A 5 9.75 29.48 4.35
C LEU A 5 8.63 28.74 5.09
N ARG A 6 7.94 29.43 6.02
CA ARG A 6 6.79 28.87 6.77
C ARG A 6 5.56 28.66 5.88
N GLN A 7 5.35 29.54 4.89
CA GLN A 7 4.27 29.42 3.91
C GLN A 7 4.52 28.29 2.89
N ARG A 8 5.75 28.12 2.39
CA ARG A 8 6.09 27.01 1.48
C ARG A 8 5.96 25.63 2.13
N PHE A 9 6.27 25.51 3.43
CA PHE A 9 6.09 24.25 4.15
C PHE A 9 4.60 23.90 4.33
N SER A 10 3.76 24.90 4.61
CA SER A 10 2.31 24.72 4.76
C SER A 10 1.58 24.45 3.42
N GLN A 11 2.10 24.96 2.30
CA GLN A 11 1.59 24.64 0.96
C GLN A 11 1.95 23.22 0.50
N ARG A 12 3.20 22.77 0.70
CA ARG A 12 3.61 21.38 0.39
C ARG A 12 2.90 20.34 1.26
N PHE A 13 2.59 20.67 2.52
CA PHE A 13 1.83 19.78 3.39
C PHE A 13 0.36 19.69 2.97
N ARG A 14 -0.27 20.81 2.58
CA ARG A 14 -1.64 20.81 2.02
C ARG A 14 -1.73 20.06 0.70
N GLN A 15 -0.74 20.21 -0.19
CA GLN A 15 -0.66 19.44 -1.43
C GLN A 15 -0.54 17.95 -1.12
N ARG A 16 0.39 17.51 -0.26
CA ARG A 16 0.48 16.10 0.13
C ARG A 16 -0.76 15.52 0.80
N PHE A 17 -1.53 16.34 1.54
CA PHE A 17 -2.80 15.92 2.13
C PHE A 17 -3.94 15.92 1.12
N GLN A 18 -3.94 16.83 0.14
CA GLN A 18 -4.87 16.80 -0.99
C GLN A 18 -4.56 15.62 -1.92
N ASP A 19 -3.29 15.35 -2.22
CA ASP A 19 -2.83 14.15 -2.91
C ASP A 19 -3.28 12.89 -2.16
N ALA A 20 -3.03 12.81 -0.85
CA ALA A 20 -3.48 11.69 -0.03
C ALA A 20 -5.03 11.56 0.07
N MET A 21 -5.77 12.67 -0.05
CA MET A 21 -7.24 12.66 -0.02
C MET A 21 -7.85 12.23 -1.36
N VAL A 22 -7.18 12.54 -2.47
CA VAL A 22 -7.65 12.11 -3.78
C VAL A 22 -7.24 10.65 -4.06
N HIS A 23 -6.06 10.22 -3.59
CA HIS A 23 -5.63 8.81 -3.46
C HIS A 23 -6.59 7.90 -2.65
N MET A 24 -7.64 8.45 -2.02
CA MET A 24 -8.62 7.68 -1.25
C MET A 24 -9.85 7.22 -2.05
N GLY A 25 -10.00 7.59 -3.33
CA GLY A 25 -11.09 7.09 -4.19
C GLY A 25 -12.48 7.13 -3.51
N LEU A 26 -12.85 8.28 -2.94
CA LEU A 26 -14.11 8.44 -2.19
C LEU A 26 -15.19 9.05 -3.11
N ARG A 27 -15.86 8.22 -3.92
CA ARG A 27 -17.23 8.53 -4.40
C ARG A 27 -18.29 8.14 -3.37
N HIS A 28 -18.02 7.14 -2.53
CA HIS A 28 -18.78 6.90 -1.31
C HIS A 28 -18.14 7.66 -0.15
N PRO A 29 -18.79 8.71 0.38
CA PRO A 29 -18.28 9.46 1.51
C PRO A 29 -18.34 8.54 2.74
N ILE A 30 -17.19 8.01 3.17
CA ILE A 30 -17.00 7.94 4.62
C ILE A 30 -17.12 9.40 5.04
N PRO A 31 -18.14 9.79 5.83
CA PRO A 31 -18.45 11.19 6.01
C PRO A 31 -17.18 11.86 6.48
N MET A 32 -16.72 12.87 5.76
CA MET A 32 -15.57 13.69 6.17
C MET A 32 -15.78 14.19 7.61
N ARG A 33 -17.06 14.33 7.99
CA ARG A 33 -17.57 14.52 9.35
C ARG A 33 -17.25 13.37 10.30
N ALA A 34 -17.46 12.10 9.95
CA ALA A 34 -17.18 10.95 10.81
C ALA A 34 -15.70 10.84 11.20
N LEU A 35 -14.80 11.13 10.26
CA LEU A 35 -13.35 11.09 10.52
C LEU A 35 -12.91 12.32 11.34
N GLN A 36 -13.47 13.49 11.04
CA GLN A 36 -13.24 14.71 11.82
C GLN A 36 -13.87 14.64 13.23
N THR A 37 -15.04 14.00 13.38
CA THR A 37 -15.70 13.76 14.66
C THR A 37 -14.99 12.68 15.45
N LEU A 38 -14.43 11.66 14.79
CA LEU A 38 -13.59 10.66 15.46
C LEU A 38 -12.28 11.31 15.95
N ARG A 39 -11.68 12.20 15.14
CA ARG A 39 -10.50 12.98 15.52
C ARG A 39 -10.80 13.92 16.68
N SER A 40 -11.91 14.67 16.63
CA SER A 40 -12.30 15.55 17.74
C SER A 40 -12.74 14.76 18.97
N ALA A 41 -13.40 13.61 18.83
CA ALA A 41 -13.76 12.72 19.94
C ALA A 41 -12.53 12.11 20.61
N LEU A 42 -11.52 11.65 19.85
CA LEU A 42 -10.25 11.17 20.40
C LEU A 42 -9.44 12.29 21.06
N MET A 43 -9.48 13.51 20.51
CA MET A 43 -8.87 14.68 21.16
C MET A 43 -9.57 15.03 22.47
N LEU A 44 -10.90 15.00 22.49
CA LEU A 44 -11.70 15.24 23.70
C LEU A 44 -11.50 14.12 24.73
N PHE A 45 -11.42 12.87 24.30
CA PHE A 45 -11.17 11.71 25.17
C PHE A 45 -9.74 11.73 25.72
N GLY A 46 -8.75 12.03 24.89
CA GLY A 46 -7.35 12.21 25.31
C GLY A 46 -7.19 13.39 26.29
N LEU A 47 -7.91 14.49 26.07
CA LEU A 47 -7.92 15.64 26.97
C LEU A 47 -8.65 15.34 28.29
N SER A 48 -9.77 14.61 28.23
CA SER A 48 -10.50 14.13 29.41
C SER A 48 -9.66 13.18 30.26
N LEU A 49 -9.00 12.19 29.64
CA LEU A 49 -8.12 11.24 30.32
C LEU A 49 -6.89 11.94 30.93
N SER A 50 -6.37 12.94 30.23
CA SER A 50 -5.25 13.78 30.66
C SER A 50 -5.60 14.65 31.88
N VAL A 51 -6.78 15.29 31.87
CA VAL A 51 -7.31 16.04 33.04
C VAL A 51 -7.62 15.10 34.21
N PHE A 52 -8.15 13.91 33.94
CA PHE A 52 -8.43 12.89 34.96
C PHE A 52 -7.14 12.37 35.62
N ALA A 53 -6.08 12.13 34.83
CA ALA A 53 -4.77 11.75 35.34
C ALA A 53 -4.12 12.85 36.19
N LEU A 54 -4.31 14.13 35.83
CA LEU A 54 -3.86 15.28 36.62
C LEU A 54 -4.56 15.39 37.98
N CYS A 55 -5.82 14.96 38.06
CA CYS A 55 -6.62 15.00 39.29
C CYS A 55 -6.20 13.90 40.29
N LEU A 56 -5.70 12.76 39.79
CA LEU A 56 -5.30 11.61 40.61
C LEU A 56 -3.84 11.65 41.10
N VAL A 57 -2.94 12.39 40.45
CA VAL A 57 -1.50 12.37 40.78
C VAL A 57 -1.00 13.78 41.14
N ARG A 58 -0.76 14.04 42.43
CA ARG A 58 -0.06 15.24 42.94
C ARG A 58 1.46 15.09 42.77
N GLY A 59 1.96 15.18 41.54
CA GLY A 59 3.40 15.15 41.23
C GLY A 59 3.74 16.00 40.00
N ASP A 60 5.03 16.32 39.83
CA ASP A 60 5.55 17.13 38.72
C ASP A 60 5.41 16.36 37.39
N LEU A 61 4.29 16.61 36.70
CA LEU A 61 3.71 15.73 35.70
C LEU A 61 3.54 16.43 34.34
N GLN A 62 4.50 17.26 33.95
CA GLN A 62 4.46 17.97 32.66
C GLN A 62 4.74 17.04 31.47
N MET A 63 5.55 15.99 31.66
CA MET A 63 6.00 15.09 30.58
C MET A 63 4.93 14.12 30.03
N PRO A 64 4.17 13.35 30.84
CA PRO A 64 3.20 12.40 30.28
C PRO A 64 2.00 13.09 29.62
N LEU A 65 1.69 14.35 29.99
CA LEU A 65 0.67 15.19 29.34
C LEU A 65 1.00 15.45 27.87
N ILE A 66 2.26 15.76 27.58
CA ILE A 66 2.76 16.06 26.24
C ILE A 66 2.76 14.79 25.40
N PHE A 67 3.18 13.66 25.96
CA PHE A 67 3.16 12.37 25.26
C PHE A 67 1.73 11.88 24.96
N ALA A 68 0.79 12.02 25.90
CA ALA A 68 -0.61 11.65 25.68
C ALA A 68 -1.28 12.52 24.61
N GLY A 69 -1.04 13.84 24.64
CA GLY A 69 -1.53 14.77 23.62
C GLY A 69 -0.93 14.50 22.23
N LEU A 70 0.36 14.16 22.18
CA LEU A 70 1.04 13.80 20.94
C LEU A 70 0.52 12.46 20.36
N PHE A 71 0.29 11.46 21.22
CA PHE A 71 -0.29 10.19 20.81
C PHE A 71 -1.71 10.35 20.29
N ALA A 72 -2.56 11.11 21.00
CA ALA A 72 -3.94 11.38 20.58
C ALA A 72 -4.01 12.11 19.22
N ALA A 73 -3.02 12.95 18.90
CA ALA A 73 -2.93 13.63 17.61
C ALA A 73 -2.41 12.71 16.48
N CYS A 74 -1.49 11.77 16.77
CA CYS A 74 -0.79 10.98 15.77
C CYS A 74 -1.52 9.70 15.35
N VAL A 75 -2.19 9.02 16.30
CA VAL A 75 -2.90 7.76 16.08
C VAL A 75 -3.97 7.82 14.97
N PRO A 76 -4.86 8.82 14.90
CA PRO A 76 -5.88 8.85 13.86
C PRO A 76 -5.29 9.03 12.46
N ASP A 77 -4.24 9.85 12.32
CA ASP A 77 -3.54 10.04 11.04
C ASP A 77 -2.88 8.74 10.56
N LEU A 78 -2.32 7.94 11.49
CA LEU A 78 -1.73 6.65 11.17
C LEU A 78 -2.77 5.61 10.74
N LEU A 79 -3.90 5.51 11.44
CA LEU A 79 -4.97 4.57 11.12
C LEU A 79 -5.58 4.84 9.74
N VAL A 80 -5.76 6.12 9.40
CA VAL A 80 -6.28 6.53 8.09
C VAL A 80 -5.30 6.16 6.98
N ARG A 81 -4.00 6.45 7.17
CA ARG A 81 -2.96 6.06 6.21
C ARG A 81 -2.88 4.56 6.03
N PHE A 82 -3.00 3.81 7.11
CA PHE A 82 -2.97 2.34 7.05
C PHE A 82 -4.17 1.80 6.26
N ARG A 83 -5.39 2.27 6.53
CA ARG A 83 -6.58 1.86 5.77
C ARG A 83 -6.53 2.30 4.30
N ALA A 84 -6.04 3.50 4.01
CA ALA A 84 -5.84 3.95 2.63
C ALA A 84 -4.84 3.07 1.89
N LYS A 85 -3.71 2.74 2.53
CA LYS A 85 -2.70 1.83 1.96
C LYS A 85 -3.26 0.43 1.74
N GLN A 86 -4.06 -0.08 2.68
CA GLN A 86 -4.70 -1.39 2.55
C GLN A 86 -5.68 -1.42 1.37
N ARG A 87 -6.51 -0.37 1.21
CA ARG A 87 -7.44 -0.26 0.07
C ARG A 87 -6.72 -0.12 -1.26
N ALA A 88 -5.66 0.69 -1.33
CA ALA A 88 -4.84 0.81 -2.53
C ALA A 88 -4.15 -0.52 -2.88
N ALA A 89 -3.69 -1.27 -1.87
CA ALA A 89 -3.12 -2.60 -2.09
C ALA A 89 -4.16 -3.62 -2.59
N GLN A 90 -5.40 -3.56 -2.11
CA GLN A 90 -6.50 -4.38 -2.62
C GLN A 90 -6.80 -4.03 -4.07
N PHE A 91 -6.90 -2.74 -4.39
CA PHE A 91 -7.11 -2.26 -5.76
C PHE A 91 -6.00 -2.76 -6.70
N GLU A 92 -4.73 -2.60 -6.31
CA GLU A 92 -3.58 -3.03 -7.12
C GLU A 92 -3.54 -4.55 -7.30
N ALA A 93 -3.98 -5.33 -6.32
CA ALA A 93 -3.98 -6.79 -6.39
C ALA A 93 -5.03 -7.35 -7.38
N GLU A 94 -6.18 -6.68 -7.47
CA GLU A 94 -7.31 -7.03 -8.34
C GLU A 94 -7.17 -6.45 -9.75
N LEU A 95 -6.35 -5.40 -9.92
CA LEU A 95 -6.13 -4.70 -11.18
C LEU A 95 -5.67 -5.60 -12.35
N PRO A 96 -4.77 -6.60 -12.20
CA PRO A 96 -4.34 -7.42 -13.32
C PRO A 96 -5.50 -8.15 -14.00
N ASP A 97 -6.45 -8.67 -13.20
CA ASP A 97 -7.63 -9.37 -13.71
C ASP A 97 -8.54 -8.41 -14.50
N ALA A 98 -8.70 -7.17 -14.01
CA ALA A 98 -9.45 -6.13 -14.71
C ALA A 98 -8.79 -5.73 -16.04
N ILE A 99 -7.46 -5.62 -16.10
CA ILE A 99 -6.72 -5.29 -17.31
C ILE A 99 -6.73 -6.45 -18.32
N ASP A 100 -6.71 -7.71 -17.86
CA ASP A 100 -6.88 -8.88 -18.72
C ASP A 100 -8.27 -8.88 -19.38
N LEU A 101 -9.33 -8.61 -18.60
CA LEU A 101 -10.69 -8.47 -19.14
C LEU A 101 -10.82 -7.28 -20.10
N LEU A 102 -10.18 -6.15 -19.78
CA LEU A 102 -10.14 -4.98 -20.67
C LEU A 102 -9.51 -5.34 -22.02
N THR A 103 -8.37 -6.02 -21.97
CA THR A 103 -7.62 -6.43 -23.17
C THR A 103 -8.42 -7.41 -24.01
N LEU A 104 -9.09 -8.38 -23.38
CA LEU A 104 -9.97 -9.33 -24.06
C LEU A 104 -11.15 -8.63 -24.75
N ALA A 105 -11.77 -7.65 -24.09
CA ALA A 105 -12.84 -6.86 -24.68
C ALA A 105 -12.34 -6.02 -25.88
N MET A 106 -11.16 -5.41 -25.77
CA MET A 106 -10.57 -4.66 -26.87
C MET A 106 -10.15 -5.57 -28.05
N ASP A 107 -9.69 -6.79 -27.77
CA ASP A 107 -9.37 -7.80 -28.80
C ASP A 107 -10.62 -8.24 -29.57
N ALA A 108 -11.80 -8.19 -28.94
CA ALA A 108 -13.08 -8.40 -29.59
C ALA A 108 -13.54 -7.22 -30.48
N GLY A 109 -12.72 -6.17 -30.61
CA GLY A 109 -12.99 -5.01 -31.47
C GLY A 109 -13.76 -3.87 -30.80
N LEU A 110 -13.97 -3.92 -29.48
CA LEU A 110 -14.55 -2.81 -28.74
C LEU A 110 -13.56 -1.65 -28.63
N SER A 111 -14.07 -0.42 -28.73
CA SER A 111 -13.25 0.76 -28.40
C SER A 111 -12.85 0.73 -26.92
N LEU A 112 -11.79 1.47 -26.55
CA LEU A 112 -11.36 1.58 -25.15
C LEU A 112 -12.52 2.00 -24.23
N GLU A 113 -13.28 3.01 -24.63
CA GLU A 113 -14.41 3.54 -23.84
C GLU A 113 -15.52 2.50 -23.64
N ALA A 114 -15.88 1.78 -24.71
CA ALA A 114 -16.90 0.74 -24.66
C ALA A 114 -16.42 -0.46 -23.83
N SER A 115 -15.15 -0.83 -23.96
CA SER A 115 -14.51 -1.90 -23.19
C SER A 115 -14.51 -1.56 -21.69
N LEU A 116 -14.09 -0.34 -21.33
CA LEU A 116 -14.10 0.15 -19.94
C LEU A 116 -15.51 0.14 -19.34
N HIS A 117 -16.52 0.60 -20.09
CA HIS A 117 -17.90 0.57 -19.61
C HIS A 117 -18.42 -0.86 -19.42
N ARG A 118 -18.09 -1.78 -20.34
CA ARG A 118 -18.51 -3.18 -20.25
C ARG A 118 -17.89 -3.86 -19.04
N ILE A 119 -16.57 -3.77 -18.89
CA ILE A 119 -15.88 -4.41 -17.75
C ILE A 119 -16.28 -3.75 -16.43
N ALA A 120 -16.60 -2.46 -16.40
CA ALA A 120 -17.05 -1.80 -15.17
C ALA A 120 -18.32 -2.44 -14.61
N ILE A 121 -19.24 -2.84 -15.48
CA ILE A 121 -20.47 -3.56 -15.09
C ILE A 121 -20.12 -4.97 -14.60
N ASP A 122 -19.30 -5.71 -15.36
CA ASP A 122 -18.92 -7.09 -15.01
C ASP A 122 -18.07 -7.16 -13.72
N LEU A 123 -17.24 -6.13 -13.45
CA LEU A 123 -16.42 -6.00 -12.24
C LEU A 123 -17.22 -5.56 -11.01
N ASN A 124 -18.33 -4.85 -11.19
CA ASN A 124 -19.09 -4.31 -10.05
C ASN A 124 -19.61 -5.42 -9.11
N ASP A 125 -19.88 -6.61 -9.66
CA ASP A 125 -20.30 -7.80 -8.90
C ASP A 125 -19.14 -8.41 -8.09
N ARG A 126 -17.89 -8.27 -8.54
CA ARG A 126 -16.70 -8.82 -7.87
C ARG A 126 -16.06 -7.82 -6.92
N SER A 127 -15.86 -6.60 -7.42
CA SER A 127 -15.22 -5.50 -6.72
C SER A 127 -15.91 -4.21 -7.12
N LYS A 128 -16.82 -3.76 -6.26
CA LYS A 128 -17.49 -2.47 -6.40
C LYS A 128 -16.48 -1.32 -6.52
N LEU A 129 -15.33 -1.44 -5.87
CA LEU A 129 -14.27 -0.44 -5.91
C LEU A 129 -13.72 -0.24 -7.32
N LEU A 130 -13.39 -1.34 -8.02
CA LEU A 130 -12.89 -1.27 -9.40
C LEU A 130 -14.00 -0.86 -10.36
N GLY A 131 -15.18 -1.48 -10.24
CA GLY A 131 -16.32 -1.16 -11.11
C GLY A 131 -16.66 0.33 -11.13
N ASP A 132 -16.76 0.96 -9.96
CA ASP A 132 -17.07 2.40 -9.84
C ASP A 132 -15.97 3.29 -10.48
N GLU A 133 -14.70 2.92 -10.34
CA GLU A 133 -13.57 3.71 -10.87
C GLU A 133 -13.40 3.53 -12.38
N PHE A 134 -13.57 2.30 -12.90
CA PHE A 134 -13.59 2.02 -14.34
C PHE A 134 -14.79 2.69 -15.03
N LEU A 135 -15.96 2.73 -14.38
CA LEU A 135 -17.11 3.46 -14.87
C LEU A 135 -16.83 4.97 -14.91
N ALA A 136 -16.25 5.53 -13.84
CA ALA A 136 -15.85 6.94 -13.80
C ALA A 136 -14.84 7.29 -14.91
N LEU A 137 -13.87 6.40 -15.17
CA LEU A 137 -12.91 6.55 -16.27
C LEU A 137 -13.62 6.55 -17.62
N SER A 138 -14.55 5.61 -17.86
CA SER A 138 -15.31 5.56 -19.12
C SER A 138 -16.10 6.86 -19.36
N LEU A 139 -16.66 7.45 -18.31
CA LEU A 139 -17.38 8.72 -18.39
C LEU A 139 -16.44 9.91 -18.64
N ALA A 140 -15.26 9.91 -18.02
CA ALA A 140 -14.23 10.93 -18.24
C ALA A 140 -13.76 10.94 -19.71
N LEU A 141 -13.52 9.76 -20.29
CA LEU A 141 -13.15 9.64 -21.70
C LEU A 141 -14.26 10.13 -22.63
N ARG A 142 -15.52 9.74 -22.36
CA ARG A 142 -16.70 10.20 -23.12
C ARG A 142 -16.92 11.72 -23.03
N SER A 143 -16.41 12.36 -21.98
CA SER A 143 -16.46 13.83 -21.84
C SER A 143 -15.44 14.56 -22.73
N GLY A 144 -14.57 13.83 -23.44
CA GLY A 144 -13.52 14.38 -24.29
C GLY A 144 -12.18 14.55 -23.59
N LEU A 145 -12.02 14.05 -22.35
CA LEU A 145 -10.74 14.08 -21.66
C LEU A 145 -9.72 13.17 -22.38
N GLY A 146 -8.47 13.58 -22.46
CA GLY A 146 -7.42 12.77 -23.10
C GLY A 146 -7.24 11.41 -22.39
N ARG A 147 -6.96 10.35 -23.14
CA ARG A 147 -6.87 8.97 -22.60
C ARG A 147 -5.82 8.84 -21.50
N ALA A 148 -4.62 9.34 -21.79
CA ALA A 148 -3.51 9.36 -20.85
C ALA A 148 -3.81 10.21 -19.60
N GLU A 149 -4.47 11.35 -19.77
CA GLU A 149 -4.84 12.24 -18.66
C GLU A 149 -5.89 11.61 -17.75
N ALA A 150 -6.92 10.97 -18.34
CA ALA A 150 -7.97 10.30 -17.58
C ALA A 150 -7.43 9.10 -16.78
N LEU A 151 -6.53 8.33 -17.39
CA LEU A 151 -5.83 7.23 -16.72
C LEU A 151 -4.90 7.74 -15.61
N ALA A 152 -4.19 8.84 -15.83
CA ALA A 152 -3.33 9.46 -14.81
C ALA A 152 -4.15 9.98 -13.62
N ASP A 153 -5.31 10.60 -13.87
CA ASP A 153 -6.23 11.03 -12.81
C ASP A 153 -6.77 9.83 -12.02
N MET A 154 -7.14 8.74 -12.70
CA MET A 154 -7.54 7.50 -12.04
C MET A 154 -6.39 6.87 -11.22
N ALA A 155 -5.17 6.84 -11.76
CA ALA A 155 -3.99 6.34 -11.06
C ALA A 155 -3.70 7.14 -9.79
N TRP A 156 -3.79 8.46 -9.89
CA TRP A 156 -3.68 9.36 -8.75
C TRP A 156 -4.88 9.20 -7.79
N ARG A 157 -6.09 8.91 -8.25
CA ARG A 157 -7.24 8.66 -7.36
C ARG A 157 -7.17 7.34 -6.60
N CYS A 158 -6.63 6.31 -7.22
CA CYS A 158 -6.57 4.96 -6.64
C CYS A 158 -5.23 4.65 -5.95
N ASN A 159 -4.23 5.53 -6.12
CA ASN A 159 -2.85 5.30 -5.71
C ASN A 159 -2.29 3.97 -6.25
N ALA A 160 -2.59 3.70 -7.52
CA ALA A 160 -2.29 2.45 -8.20
C ALA A 160 -1.12 2.66 -9.16
N LYS A 161 0.01 1.99 -8.90
CA LYS A 161 1.25 2.19 -9.66
C LYS A 161 1.13 1.64 -11.08
N SER A 162 0.46 0.51 -11.22
CA SER A 162 0.26 -0.10 -12.53
C SER A 162 -0.64 0.75 -13.44
N LEU A 163 -1.59 1.52 -12.88
CA LEU A 163 -2.36 2.50 -13.66
C LEU A 163 -1.52 3.69 -14.11
N GLU A 164 -0.58 4.15 -13.28
CA GLU A 164 0.37 5.20 -13.67
C GLU A 164 1.25 4.73 -14.84
N MET A 165 1.69 3.47 -14.77
CA MET A 165 2.38 2.81 -15.89
C MET A 165 1.48 2.74 -17.13
N LEU A 166 0.22 2.32 -17.01
CA LEU A 166 -0.73 2.29 -18.12
C LEU A 166 -0.87 3.66 -18.77
N ALA A 167 -1.10 4.71 -17.97
CA ALA A 167 -1.23 6.08 -18.45
C ALA A 167 0.00 6.51 -19.26
N SER A 168 1.20 6.14 -18.79
CA SER A 168 2.45 6.42 -19.49
C SER A 168 2.60 5.67 -20.82
N LEU A 169 2.14 4.41 -20.88
CA LEU A 169 2.17 3.59 -22.09
C LEU A 169 1.14 4.07 -23.12
N VAL A 170 -0.06 4.44 -22.65
CA VAL A 170 -1.11 5.02 -23.49
C VAL A 170 -0.68 6.39 -24.03
N ALA A 171 -0.03 7.24 -23.22
CA ALA A 171 0.53 8.51 -23.68
C ALA A 171 1.58 8.30 -24.79
N GLN A 172 2.38 7.24 -24.71
CA GLN A 172 3.34 6.87 -25.75
C GLN A 172 2.63 6.36 -27.01
N ALA A 173 1.62 5.50 -26.84
CA ALA A 173 0.83 4.98 -27.95
C ALA A 173 0.11 6.09 -28.72
N ASP A 174 -0.52 7.05 -28.02
CA ASP A 174 -1.18 8.21 -28.64
C ASP A 174 -0.18 9.08 -29.43
N ARG A 175 1.08 9.20 -28.98
CA ARG A 175 2.13 9.96 -29.69
C ARG A 175 2.67 9.24 -30.93
N LEU A 176 2.82 7.92 -30.84
CA LEU A 176 3.36 7.07 -31.90
C LEU A 176 2.29 6.62 -32.90
N GLY A 177 1.02 6.84 -32.58
CA GLY A 177 -0.13 6.39 -33.37
C GLY A 177 -0.34 4.86 -33.30
N THR A 178 0.20 4.19 -32.28
CA THR A 178 0.01 2.75 -32.11
C THR A 178 -1.33 2.44 -31.43
N PRO A 179 -1.91 1.25 -31.68
CA PRO A 179 -3.15 0.85 -31.03
C PRO A 179 -3.02 0.80 -29.50
N VAL A 180 -3.96 1.43 -28.78
CA VAL A 180 -3.99 1.45 -27.30
C VAL A 180 -4.04 0.04 -26.69
N ILE A 181 -4.57 -0.93 -27.42
CA ILE A 181 -4.60 -2.33 -27.01
C ILE A 181 -3.19 -2.90 -26.78
N GLU A 182 -2.18 -2.46 -27.54
CA GLU A 182 -0.80 -2.91 -27.36
C GLU A 182 -0.22 -2.43 -26.03
N ALA A 183 -0.54 -1.19 -25.64
CA ALA A 183 -0.17 -0.65 -24.33
C ALA A 183 -0.82 -1.42 -23.18
N ALA A 184 -2.11 -1.78 -23.31
CA ALA A 184 -2.82 -2.59 -22.33
C ALA A 184 -2.25 -4.02 -22.23
N LYS A 185 -1.95 -4.66 -23.37
CA LYS A 185 -1.28 -5.98 -23.45
C LYS A 185 0.09 -5.98 -22.80
N ALA A 186 0.91 -4.98 -23.09
CA ALA A 186 2.24 -4.86 -22.51
C ALA A 186 2.18 -4.74 -20.98
N LEU A 187 1.21 -3.98 -20.45
CA LEU A 187 1.00 -3.90 -19.01
C LEU A 187 0.50 -5.22 -18.43
N ALA A 188 -0.50 -5.87 -19.06
CA ALA A 188 -1.03 -7.15 -18.60
C ALA A 188 0.07 -8.20 -18.48
N GLU A 189 0.96 -8.26 -19.47
CA GLU A 189 2.11 -9.15 -19.47
C GLU A 189 3.11 -8.80 -18.38
N GLY A 190 3.43 -7.51 -18.20
CA GLY A 190 4.28 -7.06 -17.10
C GLY A 190 3.71 -7.41 -15.72
N MET A 191 2.39 -7.32 -15.55
CA MET A 191 1.72 -7.70 -14.29
C MET A 191 1.75 -9.22 -14.06
N ARG A 192 1.60 -10.04 -15.11
CA ARG A 192 1.79 -11.50 -15.02
C ARG A 192 3.22 -11.84 -14.62
N GLN A 193 4.20 -11.25 -15.29
CA GLN A 193 5.61 -11.48 -15.00
C GLN A 193 5.97 -11.05 -13.56
N GLN A 194 5.42 -9.95 -13.07
CA GLN A 194 5.62 -9.52 -11.68
C GLN A 194 5.06 -10.53 -10.68
N ARG A 195 3.91 -11.15 -10.96
CA ARG A 195 3.34 -12.20 -10.10
C ARG A 195 4.23 -13.45 -10.06
N GLU A 196 4.88 -13.79 -11.18
CA GLU A 196 5.86 -14.88 -11.23
C GLU A 196 7.10 -14.53 -10.40
N PHE A 197 7.67 -13.33 -10.56
CA PHE A 197 8.80 -12.88 -9.74
C PHE A 197 8.49 -12.84 -8.24
N ASP A 198 7.30 -12.40 -7.87
CA ASP A 198 6.85 -12.40 -6.47
C ASP A 198 6.73 -13.83 -5.92
N ALA A 199 6.37 -14.81 -6.75
CA ALA A 199 6.33 -16.21 -6.38
C ALA A 199 7.74 -16.81 -6.23
N GLU A 200 8.65 -16.48 -7.16
CA GLU A 200 10.06 -16.88 -7.09
C GLU A 200 10.77 -16.29 -5.86
N GLU A 201 10.51 -15.02 -5.53
CA GLU A 201 11.09 -14.35 -4.37
C GLU A 201 10.66 -15.04 -3.07
N ARG A 202 9.40 -15.47 -2.99
CA ARG A 202 8.89 -16.27 -1.85
C ARG A 202 9.55 -17.63 -1.78
N ALA A 203 9.73 -18.32 -2.91
CA ALA A 203 10.43 -19.60 -2.96
C ALA A 203 11.91 -19.48 -2.52
N GLY A 204 12.61 -18.44 -2.97
CA GLY A 204 13.99 -18.16 -2.57
C GLY A 204 14.13 -17.85 -1.08
N LYS A 205 13.20 -17.08 -0.50
CA LYS A 205 13.20 -16.76 0.94
C LYS A 205 13.03 -18.01 1.81
N VAL A 206 12.24 -18.99 1.38
CA VAL A 206 12.07 -20.27 2.09
C VAL A 206 13.39 -21.04 2.15
N ALA A 207 14.16 -21.08 1.06
CA ALA A 207 15.45 -21.77 1.02
C ALA A 207 16.45 -21.21 2.05
N VAL A 208 16.52 -19.88 2.17
CA VAL A 208 17.41 -19.22 3.15
C VAL A 208 16.93 -19.45 4.59
N GLN A 209 15.62 -19.45 4.83
CA GLN A 209 15.05 -19.71 6.16
C GLN A 209 15.34 -21.13 6.68
N LEU A 210 15.55 -22.11 5.80
CA LEU A 210 15.89 -23.49 6.19
C LEU A 210 17.34 -23.65 6.68
N VAL A 211 18.26 -22.80 6.26
CA VAL A 211 19.67 -22.87 6.67
C VAL A 211 19.85 -22.54 8.14
N VAL A 212 19.05 -21.61 8.68
CA VAL A 212 19.18 -21.15 10.08
C VAL A 212 18.91 -22.28 11.09
N PRO A 213 17.77 -23.00 11.05
CA PRO A 213 17.54 -24.19 11.88
C PRO A 213 18.59 -25.29 11.68
N LEU A 214 19.05 -25.49 10.43
CA LEU A 214 20.02 -26.53 10.09
C LEU A 214 21.36 -26.28 10.80
N VAL A 215 21.89 -25.05 10.72
CA VAL A 215 23.13 -24.66 11.39
C VAL A 215 22.97 -24.70 12.91
N LEU A 216 21.83 -24.23 13.42
CA LEU A 216 21.52 -24.25 14.85
C LEU A 216 21.50 -25.68 15.43
N CYS A 217 21.06 -26.69 14.66
CA CYS A 217 21.08 -28.09 15.11
C CYS A 217 22.42 -28.79 14.87
N MET A 218 23.08 -28.53 13.75
CA MET A 218 24.36 -29.16 13.40
C MET A 218 25.48 -28.71 14.33
N LEU A 219 25.56 -27.42 14.67
CA LEU A 219 26.62 -26.88 15.53
C LEU A 219 26.69 -27.56 16.91
N PRO A 220 25.62 -27.66 17.73
CA PRO A 220 25.68 -28.33 19.02
C PRO A 220 25.94 -29.83 18.89
N ALA A 221 25.38 -30.49 17.87
CA ALA A 221 25.68 -31.89 17.61
C ALA A 221 27.18 -32.10 17.31
N LEU A 222 27.79 -31.21 16.53
CA LEU A 222 29.22 -31.22 16.24
C LEU A 222 30.06 -31.02 17.50
N PHE A 223 29.68 -30.09 18.39
CA PHE A 223 30.36 -29.90 19.68
C PHE A 223 30.33 -31.15 20.55
N VAL A 224 29.18 -31.83 20.65
CA VAL A 224 29.05 -33.07 21.44
C VAL A 224 29.94 -34.17 20.87
N VAL A 225 29.99 -34.32 19.55
CA VAL A 225 30.81 -35.35 18.88
C VAL A 225 32.31 -35.08 19.00
N LEU A 226 32.75 -33.82 18.86
CA LEU A 226 34.17 -33.46 18.94
C LEU A 226 34.70 -33.39 20.38
N LEU A 227 34.01 -32.66 21.27
CA LEU A 227 34.48 -32.44 22.64
C LEU A 227 34.17 -33.63 23.55
N GLY A 228 33.12 -34.42 23.26
CA GLY A 228 32.72 -35.58 24.06
C GLY A 228 33.87 -36.53 24.39
N PRO A 229 34.57 -37.12 23.41
CA PRO A 229 35.69 -38.03 23.69
C PRO A 229 36.91 -37.32 24.27
N ALA A 230 37.19 -36.08 23.83
CA ALA A 230 38.33 -35.30 24.33
C ALA A 230 38.22 -35.01 25.83
N LEU A 231 37.02 -34.69 26.31
CA LEU A 231 36.76 -34.47 27.74
C LEU A 231 36.86 -35.77 28.55
N LEU A 232 36.38 -36.89 28.01
CA LEU A 232 36.52 -38.19 28.67
C LEU A 232 38.00 -38.57 28.83
N GLN A 233 38.81 -38.43 27.77
CA GLN A 233 40.25 -38.72 27.80
C GLN A 233 41.00 -37.84 28.82
N VAL A 234 40.72 -36.53 28.86
CA VAL A 234 41.36 -35.63 29.85
C VAL A 234 40.97 -36.02 31.28
N SER A 235 39.71 -36.44 31.49
CA SER A 235 39.24 -36.84 32.82
C SER A 235 39.86 -38.15 33.33
N GLU A 236 40.21 -39.07 32.43
CA GLU A 236 40.93 -40.30 32.78
C GLU A 236 42.38 -39.99 33.17
N VAL A 237 43.08 -39.18 32.35
CA VAL A 237 44.47 -38.78 32.63
C VAL A 237 44.57 -38.01 33.96
N LEU A 238 43.61 -37.14 34.27
CA LEU A 238 43.62 -36.38 35.52
C LEU A 238 43.31 -37.24 36.76
N LYS A 239 42.68 -38.40 36.60
CA LYS A 239 42.42 -39.35 37.70
C LYS A 239 43.60 -40.27 38.01
N GLU A 240 44.51 -40.47 37.06
CA GLU A 240 45.74 -41.24 37.27
C GLU A 240 46.89 -40.42 37.89
N LEU A 241 46.77 -39.09 37.94
CA LEU A 241 47.67 -38.16 38.63
C LEU A 241 47.29 -37.97 40.10
#